data_AF-A0A8T7MEQ7-F1
#
_entry.id   AF-A0A8T7MEQ7-F1
#
_cell.length_a   1.000
_cell.length_b   1.000
_cell.length_c   1.000
_cell.angle_alpha   90.00
_cell.angle_beta   90.00
_cell.angle_gamma   90.00
#
_symmetry.space_group_name_H-M   'P 1'
#
loop_
_entity.id
_entity.type
_entity.pdbx_description
1 polymer ?
#
loop_
_entity_poly.entity_id
_entity_poly.type
_entity_poly.pdbx_seq_one_letter_code
_entity_poly.pdbx_strand_id
1 'polypeptide(L)'
;MDDLILSLAHALLESLLSQITKQIQAIEEQAMQPIRAIISQVVGGIWKGQGADAFVEEVSSLVIPGVAQVSERITTTHTNLCHGRDTMNRADNEVSNLVRSNLSDKFKFY
;
A
#
# COMPACT_ATOMS: atom_id res chain seq x y z
N MET A 1 8.21 15.57 25.36
CA MET A 1 8.13 14.09 25.30
C MET A 1 7.09 13.69 24.25
N ASP A 2 5.93 14.35 24.24
CA ASP A 2 4.85 14.12 23.27
C ASP A 2 5.22 14.37 21.80
N ASP A 3 5.94 15.46 21.48
CA ASP A 3 6.47 15.71 20.12
C ASP A 3 7.38 14.58 19.60
N LEU A 4 8.10 13.94 20.52
CA LEU A 4 9.04 12.86 20.20
C LEU A 4 8.29 11.57 19.87
N ILE A 5 7.16 11.33 20.53
CA ILE A 5 6.27 10.20 20.25
C ILE A 5 5.50 10.42 18.93
N LEU A 6 5.01 11.63 18.69
CA LEU A 6 4.32 12.00 17.45
C LEU A 6 5.24 11.93 16.22
N SER A 7 6.45 12.49 16.32
CA SER A 7 7.45 12.40 15.23
C SER A 7 7.90 10.96 14.98
N LEU A 8 8.07 10.14 16.02
CA LEU A 8 8.34 8.70 15.87
C LEU A 8 7.18 7.98 15.17
N ALA A 9 5.93 8.27 15.56
CA ALA A 9 4.75 7.68 14.94
C ALA A 9 4.64 8.05 13.45
N HIS A 10 4.91 9.30 13.07
CA HIS A 10 4.97 9.73 11.68
C HIS A 10 6.08 9.00 10.90
N ALA A 11 7.27 8.88 11.46
CA ALA A 11 8.38 8.18 10.81
C ALA A 11 8.09 6.69 10.59
N LEU A 12 7.44 6.03 11.56
CA LEU A 12 7.01 4.64 11.43
C LEU A 12 5.94 4.48 10.35
N LEU A 13 4.95 5.37 10.32
CA LEU A 13 3.88 5.34 9.31
C LEU A 13 4.41 5.54 7.89
N GLU A 14 5.30 6.52 7.69
CA GLU A 14 5.96 6.75 6.39
C GLU A 14 6.81 5.55 5.95
N SER A 15 7.52 4.91 6.88
CA SER A 15 8.26 3.68 6.60
C SER A 15 7.33 2.54 6.15
N LEU A 16 6.18 2.36 6.82
CA LEU A 16 5.19 1.34 6.45
C LEU A 16 4.56 1.63 5.08
N LEU A 17 4.21 2.88 4.79
CA LEU A 17 3.68 3.30 3.48
C LEU A 17 4.68 3.01 2.36
N SER A 18 5.97 3.30 2.58
CA SER A 18 7.04 3.00 1.62
C SER A 18 7.17 1.49 1.38
N GLN A 19 7.11 0.68 2.44
CA GLN A 19 7.17 -0.78 2.32
C GLN A 19 5.97 -1.35 1.57
N ILE A 20 4.76 -0.85 1.84
CA ILE A 20 3.54 -1.29 1.15
C ILE A 20 3.60 -0.91 -0.34
N THR A 21 4.05 0.29 -0.67
CA THR A 21 4.25 0.70 -2.08
C THR A 21 5.17 -0.26 -2.83
N LYS A 22 6.27 -0.69 -2.19
CA LYS A 22 7.19 -1.69 -2.78
C LYS A 22 6.53 -3.06 -2.95
N GLN A 23 5.66 -3.46 -2.03
CA GLN A 23 4.92 -4.73 -2.14
C GLN A 23 3.93 -4.71 -3.31
N ILE A 24 3.27 -3.57 -3.57
CA ILE A 24 2.39 -3.40 -4.73
C ILE A 24 3.18 -3.61 -6.02
N GLN A 25 4.33 -2.92 -6.16
CA GLN A 25 5.20 -3.07 -7.34
C GLN A 25 5.72 -4.51 -7.48
N ALA A 26 6.14 -5.13 -6.38
CA ALA A 26 6.64 -6.50 -6.39
C ALA A 26 5.58 -7.51 -6.85
N ILE A 27 4.31 -7.36 -6.48
CA ILE A 27 3.25 -8.27 -6.95
C ILE A 27 3.07 -8.17 -8.46
N GLU A 28 3.10 -6.96 -9.01
CA GLU A 28 2.92 -6.76 -10.44
C GLU A 28 4.10 -7.31 -11.26
N GLU A 29 5.33 -6.97 -10.83
CA GLU A 29 6.55 -7.35 -11.55
C GLU A 29 6.97 -8.81 -11.31
N GLN A 30 6.83 -9.30 -10.08
CA GLN A 30 7.40 -10.61 -9.69
C GLN A 30 6.39 -11.74 -9.73
N ALA A 31 5.08 -11.45 -9.69
CA ALA A 31 4.05 -12.49 -9.78
C ALA A 31 3.26 -12.39 -11.09
N MET A 32 2.62 -11.24 -11.37
CA MET A 32 1.72 -11.12 -12.51
C MET A 32 2.42 -11.24 -13.86
N GLN A 33 3.57 -10.59 -14.04
CA GLN A 33 4.31 -10.67 -15.31
C GLN A 33 4.80 -12.10 -15.62
N PRO A 34 5.46 -12.83 -14.70
CA PRO A 34 5.87 -14.21 -14.95
C PRO A 34 4.70 -15.14 -15.25
N ILE A 35 3.59 -15.01 -14.50
CA ILE A 35 2.39 -15.83 -14.73
C ILE A 35 1.85 -15.62 -16.15
N ARG A 36 1.75 -14.37 -16.60
CA ARG A 36 1.31 -14.04 -17.97
C ARG A 36 2.29 -14.55 -19.03
N ALA A 37 3.60 -14.46 -18.77
CA ALA A 37 4.63 -14.94 -19.67
C ALA A 37 4.61 -16.47 -19.82
N ILE A 38 4.38 -17.21 -18.72
CA ILE A 38 4.24 -18.67 -18.76
C ILE A 38 2.98 -19.05 -19.56
N ILE A 39 1.84 -18.40 -19.31
CA ILE A 39 0.61 -18.67 -20.07
C ILE A 39 0.82 -18.40 -21.56
N SER A 40 1.45 -17.28 -21.92
CA SER A 40 1.66 -16.95 -23.34
C SER A 40 2.56 -17.97 -24.04
N GLN A 41 3.56 -18.51 -23.34
CA GLN A 41 4.39 -19.60 -23.84
C GLN A 41 3.60 -20.90 -24.06
N VAL A 42 2.73 -21.26 -23.10
CA VAL A 42 1.87 -22.46 -23.20
C VAL A 42 0.87 -22.32 -24.34
N VAL A 43 0.17 -21.19 -24.44
CA VAL A 43 -0.76 -20.88 -25.54
C VAL A 43 -0.03 -20.79 -26.89
N GLY A 44 1.22 -20.31 -26.89
CA GLY A 44 2.11 -20.29 -28.06
C GLY A 44 2.54 -21.68 -28.53
N GLY A 45 2.16 -22.74 -27.80
CA GLY A 45 2.33 -24.11 -28.23
C GLY A 45 3.65 -24.75 -27.82
N ILE A 46 4.40 -24.15 -26.88
CA ILE A 46 5.56 -24.80 -26.23
C ILE A 46 5.11 -26.05 -25.46
N TRP A 47 3.88 -26.02 -24.92
CA TRP A 47 3.24 -27.16 -24.29
C TRP A 47 1.83 -27.31 -24.85
N LYS A 48 1.48 -28.51 -25.30
CA LYS A 48 0.19 -28.82 -25.92
C LYS A 48 -0.42 -30.07 -25.30
N GLY A 49 -1.75 -30.16 -25.36
CA GLY A 49 -2.53 -31.29 -24.88
C GLY A 49 -3.38 -30.93 -23.68
N GLN A 50 -4.19 -31.89 -23.23
CA GLN A 50 -5.25 -31.67 -22.25
C GLN A 50 -4.75 -31.09 -20.91
N GLY A 51 -3.52 -31.43 -20.49
CA GLY A 51 -2.90 -30.85 -19.30
C GLY A 51 -2.45 -29.39 -19.47
N ALA A 52 -2.05 -29.00 -20.68
CA ALA A 52 -1.72 -27.61 -21.00
C ALA A 52 -2.97 -26.73 -20.97
N ASP A 53 -4.07 -27.22 -21.53
CA ASP A 53 -5.36 -26.53 -21.53
C ASP A 53 -5.90 -26.38 -20.09
N ALA A 54 -5.86 -27.46 -19.30
CA ALA A 54 -6.27 -27.44 -17.89
C ALA A 54 -5.41 -26.49 -17.03
N PHE A 55 -4.09 -26.44 -17.28
CA PHE A 55 -3.20 -25.51 -16.60
C PHE A 55 -3.56 -24.05 -16.94
N VAL A 56 -3.74 -23.72 -18.22
CA VAL A 56 -4.13 -22.36 -18.63
C VAL A 56 -5.48 -21.99 -18.01
N GLU A 57 -6.43 -22.91 -17.97
CA GLU A 57 -7.74 -22.72 -17.34
C GLU A 57 -7.62 -22.46 -15.84
N GLU A 58 -6.89 -23.27 -15.08
CA GLU A 58 -6.71 -23.11 -13.63
C GLU A 58 -5.97 -21.80 -13.29
N VAL A 59 -4.92 -21.48 -14.03
CA VAL A 59 -4.17 -20.24 -13.81
C VAL A 59 -5.02 -19.02 -14.14
N SER A 60 -5.81 -19.07 -15.22
CA SER A 60 -6.67 -17.95 -15.63
C SER A 60 -7.89 -17.77 -14.72
N SER A 61 -8.45 -18.88 -14.20
CA SER A 61 -9.68 -18.85 -13.39
C SER A 61 -9.42 -18.66 -11.90
N LEU A 62 -8.25 -19.06 -11.40
CA LEU A 62 -7.97 -19.09 -9.97
C LEU A 62 -6.76 -18.23 -9.58
N VAL A 63 -5.62 -18.44 -10.24
CA VAL A 63 -4.36 -17.82 -9.84
C VAL A 63 -4.32 -16.33 -10.18
N ILE A 64 -4.62 -15.96 -11.43
CA ILE A 64 -4.65 -14.54 -11.86
C ILE A 64 -5.65 -13.73 -11.01
N PRO A 65 -6.92 -14.17 -10.85
CA PRO A 65 -7.87 -13.46 -9.99
C PRO A 65 -7.44 -13.41 -8.53
N GLY A 66 -6.85 -14.49 -8.00
CA GLY A 66 -6.33 -14.54 -6.63
C GLY A 66 -5.23 -13.50 -6.38
N VAL A 67 -4.26 -13.39 -7.29
CA VAL A 67 -3.19 -12.39 -7.19
C VAL A 67 -3.75 -10.97 -7.33
N ALA A 68 -4.73 -10.76 -8.21
CA ALA A 68 -5.40 -9.47 -8.35
C ALA A 68 -6.11 -9.05 -7.04
N GLN A 69 -6.80 -9.96 -6.36
CA GLN A 69 -7.44 -9.69 -5.06
C GLN A 69 -6.43 -9.31 -3.98
N VAL A 70 -5.25 -9.96 -3.97
CA VAL A 70 -4.18 -9.59 -3.02
C VAL A 70 -3.68 -8.17 -3.30
N SER A 71 -3.44 -7.83 -4.56
CA SER A 71 -3.06 -6.47 -4.96
C SER A 71 -4.10 -5.42 -4.56
N GLU A 72 -5.39 -5.71 -4.76
CA GLU A 72 -6.49 -4.84 -4.37
C GLU A 72 -6.54 -4.60 -2.86
N ARG A 73 -6.36 -5.66 -2.06
CA ARG A 73 -6.34 -5.56 -0.59
C ARG A 73 -5.17 -4.72 -0.10
N ILE A 74 -3.99 -4.89 -0.70
CA ILE A 74 -2.80 -4.11 -0.35
C ILE A 74 -3.00 -2.64 -0.73
N THR A 75 -3.53 -2.37 -1.92
CA THR A 75 -3.86 -1.01 -2.37
C THR A 75 -4.90 -0.34 -1.46
N THR A 76 -5.94 -1.06 -1.07
CA THR A 76 -6.96 -0.56 -0.13
C THR A 76 -6.34 -0.24 1.23
N THR A 77 -5.47 -1.13 1.72
CA THR A 77 -4.73 -0.91 2.98
C THR A 77 -3.84 0.32 2.91
N HIS A 78 -3.11 0.49 1.80
CA HIS A 78 -2.29 1.66 1.54
C HIS A 78 -3.12 2.95 1.58
N THR A 79 -4.23 3.00 0.86
CA THR A 79 -5.14 4.15 0.83
C THR A 79 -5.66 4.50 2.23
N ASN A 80 -6.07 3.50 3.01
CA ASN A 80 -6.53 3.70 4.37
C ASN A 80 -5.41 4.26 5.29
N LEU A 81 -4.18 3.79 5.12
CA LEU A 81 -3.02 4.30 5.87
C LEU A 81 -2.67 5.74 5.48
N CYS A 82 -2.77 6.09 4.19
CA CYS A 82 -2.62 7.49 3.75
C CYS A 82 -3.69 8.38 4.37
N HIS A 83 -4.95 7.95 4.39
CA HIS A 83 -6.01 8.70 5.07
C HIS A 83 -5.78 8.85 6.57
N GLY A 84 -5.25 7.81 7.23
CA GLY A 84 -4.84 7.85 8.63
C GLY A 84 -3.74 8.90 8.86
N ARG A 85 -2.69 8.89 8.04
CA ARG A 85 -1.62 9.89 8.07
C ARG A 85 -2.15 11.31 7.91
N ASP A 86 -2.97 11.54 6.90
CA ASP A 86 -3.48 12.89 6.61
C ASP A 86 -4.39 13.39 7.74
N THR A 87 -5.05 12.49 8.45
CA THR A 87 -5.81 12.80 9.66
C THR A 87 -4.90 13.14 10.83
N MET A 88 -3.81 12.38 11.05
CA MET A 88 -2.80 12.71 12.07
C MET A 88 -2.18 14.08 11.83
N ASN A 89 -1.79 14.39 10.58
CA ASN A 89 -1.22 15.67 10.21
C ASN A 89 -2.20 16.84 10.47
N ARG A 90 -3.49 16.66 10.19
CA ARG A 90 -4.50 17.70 10.48
C ARG A 90 -4.65 17.92 11.99
N ALA A 91 -4.74 16.85 12.77
CA ALA A 91 -4.84 16.94 14.22
C ALA A 91 -3.61 17.64 14.84
N ASP A 92 -2.40 17.32 14.37
CA ASP A 92 -1.16 17.94 14.83
C ASP A 92 -1.10 19.45 14.51
N ASN A 93 -1.54 19.83 13.30
CA ASN A 93 -1.64 21.24 12.90
C ASN A 93 -2.67 22.00 13.75
N GLU A 94 -3.83 21.40 14.03
CA GLU A 94 -4.86 21.99 14.88
C GLU A 94 -4.35 22.20 16.32
N VAL A 95 -3.71 21.19 16.91
CA VAL A 95 -3.11 21.29 18.25
C VAL A 95 -2.01 22.36 18.27
N SER A 96 -1.11 22.35 17.29
CA SER A 96 -0.05 23.36 17.17
C SER A 96 -0.61 24.79 17.10
N ASN A 97 -1.70 25.00 16.36
CA ASN A 97 -2.37 26.29 16.26
C ASN A 97 -3.07 26.69 17.58
N LEU A 98 -3.71 25.74 18.27
CA LEU A 98 -4.32 25.96 19.58
C LEU A 98 -3.29 26.31 20.66
N VAL A 99 -2.14 25.63 20.67
CA VAL A 99 -1.04 25.93 21.60
C VAL A 99 -0.46 27.31 21.31
N ARG A 100 -0.17 27.62 20.04
CA ARG A 100 0.35 28.94 19.64
C ARG A 100 -0.60 30.08 19.99
N SER A 101 -1.90 29.92 19.74
CA SER A 101 -2.90 30.94 20.08
C SER A 101 -3.00 31.16 21.59
N ASN A 102 -3.13 30.09 22.39
CA ASN A 102 -3.23 30.20 23.85
C ASN A 102 -1.96 30.74 24.52
N LEU A 103 -0.77 30.38 24.03
CA LEU A 103 0.49 30.93 24.55
C LEU A 103 0.65 32.41 24.14
N SER A 104 0.32 32.77 22.90
CA SER A 104 0.43 34.16 22.44
C SER A 104 -0.47 35.12 23.22
N ASP A 105 -1.66 34.69 23.65
CA ASP A 105 -2.54 35.52 24.47
C ASP A 105 -2.06 35.65 25.92
N LYS A 106 -1.40 34.62 26.48
CA LYS A 106 -0.82 34.72 27.83
C LYS A 106 0.46 35.54 27.90
N PHE A 107 1.22 35.64 26.81
CA PHE A 107 2.46 36.42 26.75
C PHE A 107 2.29 37.85 26.19
N LYS A 108 1.08 38.27 25.82
CA LYS A 108 0.75 39.68 25.49
C LYS A 108 0.61 40.60 26.71
N PHE A 109 0.91 40.12 27.91
CA PHE A 109 0.97 40.92 29.14
C PHE A 109 2.42 41.23 29.55
N TYR A 110 3.16 41.96 28.70
CA TYR A 110 4.12 43.02 29.04
C TYR A 110 4.50 43.78 27.77
#